data_AF-A0A383BV43-F1
#
_entry.id   AF-A0A383BV43-F1
#
_cell.length_a   1.000
_cell.length_b   1.000
_cell.length_c   1.000
_cell.angle_alpha   90.00
_cell.angle_beta   90.00
_cell.angle_gamma   90.00
#
_symmetry.space_group_name_H-M   'P 1'
#
loop_
_entity.id
_entity.type
_entity.pdbx_description
1 polymer ?
#
loop_
_entity_poly.entity_id
_entity_poly.type
_entity_poly.pdbx_seq_one_letter_code
_entity_poly.pdbx_strand_id
1 'polypeptide(L)'
;MGVKVLFVYPNTYGMNMLPPAIALFSALLKERGHQVDLFDATYYQTDHGVDSDGTKADRLNVVPFNPNEKGIKMRTTDWRSDIQEKVKTFGPD
;
A
#
# COMPACT_ATOMS: atom_id res chain seq x y z
N MET A 1 -14.92 23.81 6.11
CA MET A 1 -15.25 23.01 4.92
C MET A 1 -14.06 22.07 4.74
N GLY A 2 -14.26 20.74 4.80
CA GLY A 2 -13.18 19.76 4.69
C GLY A 2 -12.84 19.44 3.24
N VAL A 3 -11.71 18.76 3.02
CA VAL A 3 -11.30 18.22 1.71
C VAL A 3 -11.09 16.72 1.82
N LYS A 4 -11.08 16.03 0.70
CA LYS A 4 -10.83 14.60 0.54
C LYS A 4 -9.41 14.38 0.06
N VAL A 5 -8.59 13.75 0.91
CA VAL A 5 -7.18 13.48 0.62
C VAL A 5 -6.97 11.98 0.41
N LEU A 6 -6.55 11.59 -0.79
CA LEU A 6 -6.13 10.23 -1.07
C LEU A 6 -4.61 10.12 -0.93
N PHE A 7 -4.15 9.39 0.08
CA PHE A 7 -2.75 9.03 0.19
C PHE A 7 -2.41 7.91 -0.79
N VAL A 8 -1.28 8.04 -1.48
CA VAL A 8 -0.71 6.96 -2.30
C VAL A 8 0.57 6.51 -1.60
N TYR A 9 0.64 5.23 -1.26
CA TYR A 9 1.84 4.60 -0.72
C TYR A 9 2.45 3.70 -1.80
N PRO A 10 3.38 4.23 -2.62
CA PRO A 10 3.95 3.55 -3.80
C PRO A 10 5.07 2.59 -3.41
N ASN A 11 4.86 1.83 -2.34
CA ASN A 11 5.86 0.95 -1.78
C ASN A 11 6.10 -0.27 -2.66
N THR A 12 7.33 -0.79 -2.63
CA THR A 12 7.71 -1.96 -3.44
C THR A 12 7.18 -3.25 -2.83
N TYR A 13 6.92 -4.23 -3.68
CA TYR A 13 6.43 -5.54 -3.28
C TYR A 13 7.25 -6.16 -2.15
N GLY A 14 6.56 -6.65 -1.11
CA GLY A 14 7.17 -7.34 0.02
C GLY A 14 7.89 -6.41 1.03
N MET A 15 8.02 -5.11 0.77
CA MET A 15 8.58 -4.21 1.78
C MET A 15 7.54 -3.92 2.86
N ASN A 16 7.43 -4.77 3.88
CA ASN A 16 6.43 -4.64 4.96
C ASN A 16 6.74 -3.51 5.97
N MET A 17 7.14 -2.34 5.47
CA MET A 17 7.39 -1.15 6.26
C MET A 17 6.07 -0.39 6.46
N LEU A 18 5.77 -0.04 7.71
CA LEU A 18 4.65 0.85 8.00
C LEU A 18 5.01 2.27 7.51
N PRO A 19 4.06 3.04 6.94
CA PRO A 19 4.28 4.45 6.61
C PRO A 19 3.85 5.38 7.76
N PRO A 20 4.72 5.65 8.77
CA PRO A 20 4.35 6.47 9.93
C PRO A 20 3.96 7.90 9.57
N ALA A 21 4.55 8.46 8.50
CA ALA A 21 4.20 9.79 8.02
C ALA A 21 2.74 9.85 7.53
N ILE A 22 2.31 8.86 6.75
CA ILE A 22 0.91 8.75 6.28
C ILE A 22 -0.03 8.59 7.47
N ALA A 23 0.33 7.75 8.45
CA ALA A 23 -0.48 7.57 9.66
C ALA A 23 -0.64 8.88 10.46
N LEU A 24 0.46 9.62 10.65
CA LEU A 24 0.44 10.91 11.34
C LEU A 24 -0.41 11.95 10.61
N PHE A 25 -0.21 12.13 9.30
CA PHE A 25 -0.99 13.08 8.53
C PHE A 25 -2.47 12.69 8.42
N SER A 26 -2.77 11.40 8.31
CA SER A 26 -4.13 10.87 8.36
C SER A 26 -4.84 11.27 9.65
N ALA A 27 -4.18 11.13 10.81
CA ALA A 27 -4.73 11.54 12.10
C ALA A 27 -5.00 13.05 12.16
N LEU A 28 -4.00 13.86 11.79
CA LEU A 28 -4.08 15.33 11.81
C LEU A 28 -5.15 15.89 10.86
N LEU A 29 -5.38 15.24 9.71
CA LEU A 29 -6.39 15.63 8.74
C LEU A 29 -7.80 15.26 9.22
N LYS A 30 -7.98 14.05 9.77
CA LYS A 30 -9.26 13.62 10.35
C LYS A 30 -9.67 14.52 11.52
N GLU A 31 -8.73 14.89 12.40
CA GLU A 31 -8.97 15.79 13.52
C GLU A 31 -9.49 17.16 13.07
N ARG A 32 -9.04 17.65 11.91
CA ARG A 32 -9.49 18.92 11.32
C ARG A 32 -10.74 18.81 10.43
N GLY A 33 -11.39 17.64 10.41
CA GLY A 33 -12.63 17.42 9.66
C GLY A 33 -12.43 17.13 8.17
N HIS A 34 -11.24 16.71 7.74
CA HIS A 34 -10.98 16.24 6.38
C HIS A 34 -11.28 14.74 6.26
N GLN A 35 -11.68 14.31 5.07
CA GLN A 35 -11.82 12.89 4.74
C GLN A 35 -10.52 12.38 4.14
N VAL A 36 -10.09 11.19 4.55
CA VAL A 36 -8.84 10.61 4.07
C VAL A 36 -9.01 9.14 3.74
N ASP A 37 -8.32 8.69 2.71
CA ASP A 37 -8.26 7.30 2.28
C ASP A 37 -6.82 6.97 1.84
N LEU A 38 -6.50 5.68 1.72
CA LEU A 38 -5.18 5.19 1.37
C LEU A 38 -5.27 4.22 0.19
N PHE A 39 -4.44 4.46 -0.81
CA PHE A 39 -4.06 3.48 -1.82
C PHE A 39 -2.68 2.92 -1.48
N ASP A 40 -2.63 1.67 -1.04
CA ASP A 40 -1.40 0.95 -0.68
C ASP A 40 -0.97 0.01 -1.82
N ALA A 41 0.18 0.31 -2.42
CA ALA A 41 0.71 -0.45 -3.54
C ALA A 41 1.56 -1.68 -3.11
N THR A 42 1.78 -1.90 -1.80
CA THR A 42 2.74 -2.90 -1.27
C THR A 42 2.48 -4.34 -1.76
N TYR A 43 1.24 -4.68 -2.08
CA TYR A 43 0.86 -6.04 -2.52
C TYR A 43 0.55 -6.18 -4.01
N TYR A 44 0.88 -5.17 -4.81
CA TYR A 44 0.85 -5.27 -6.26
C TYR A 44 2.22 -5.76 -6.77
N GLN A 45 2.22 -6.84 -7.55
CA GLN A 45 3.41 -7.18 -8.33
C GLN A 45 3.56 -6.13 -9.44
N THR A 46 4.60 -5.31 -9.34
CA THR A 46 5.00 -4.47 -10.46
C THR A 46 6.01 -5.28 -11.29
N ASP A 47 5.92 -5.22 -12.62
CA ASP A 47 6.81 -5.95 -13.55
C ASP A 47 8.31 -5.64 -13.35
N HIS A 48 8.65 -4.71 -12.47
CA HIS A 48 10.00 -4.38 -12.04
C HIS A 48 10.47 -5.31 -10.91
N GLY A 49 10.56 -6.61 -11.22
CA GLY A 49 11.40 -7.70 -10.65
C GLY A 49 12.13 -7.58 -9.29
N VAL A 50 11.71 -6.76 -8.34
CA VAL A 50 12.35 -6.61 -7.04
C VAL A 50 11.39 -7.11 -5.98
N ASP A 51 11.28 -8.43 -5.89
CA ASP A 51 10.79 -9.10 -4.69
C ASP A 51 11.88 -9.01 -3.62
N SER A 52 11.90 -7.91 -2.88
CA SER A 52 12.96 -7.64 -1.90
C SER A 52 12.96 -8.66 -0.74
N ASP A 53 11.82 -9.33 -0.50
CA ASP A 53 11.68 -10.37 0.52
C ASP A 53 12.01 -11.75 -0.04
N GLY A 54 11.59 -12.08 -1.27
CA GLY A 54 12.03 -13.29 -1.99
C GLY A 54 13.55 -13.34 -2.15
N THR A 55 14.18 -12.22 -2.52
CA THR A 55 15.63 -12.13 -2.67
C THR A 55 16.38 -12.31 -1.33
N LYS A 56 15.73 -12.03 -0.19
CA LYS A 56 16.32 -12.19 1.15
C LYS A 56 16.14 -13.61 1.70
N ALA A 57 15.02 -14.26 1.38
CA ALA A 57 14.80 -15.68 1.68
C ALA A 57 15.81 -16.56 0.91
N ASP A 58 16.04 -16.26 -0.37
CA ASP A 58 17.05 -16.95 -1.20
C ASP A 58 18.48 -16.75 -0.69
N ARG A 59 18.74 -15.65 0.01
CA ARG A 59 20.03 -15.34 0.64
C ARG A 59 20.15 -15.84 2.10
N LEU A 60 19.19 -16.65 2.58
CA LEU A 60 19.14 -17.19 3.95
C LEU A 60 19.14 -16.12 5.06
N ASN A 61 18.81 -14.87 4.74
CA ASN A 61 18.80 -13.77 5.71
C ASN A 61 17.52 -13.74 6.55
N VAL A 62 16.49 -14.50 6.16
CA VAL A 62 15.18 -14.52 6.82
C VAL A 62 14.60 -15.93 6.72
N VAL A 63 13.94 -16.38 7.78
CA VAL A 63 13.19 -17.64 7.78
C VAL A 63 12.04 -17.52 6.76
N PRO A 64 11.80 -18.54 5.91
CA PRO A 64 10.70 -18.52 4.96
C PRO A 64 9.38 -18.30 5.69
N PHE A 65 8.66 -17.25 5.33
CA PHE A 65 7.35 -16.93 5.88
C PHE A 65 6.28 -17.24 4.85
N ASN A 66 5.27 -18.05 5.21
CA ASN A 66 4.16 -18.39 4.32
C ASN A 66 3.06 -17.32 4.40
N PRO A 67 2.86 -16.47 3.37
CA PRO A 67 1.90 -15.35 3.43
C PRO A 67 0.43 -15.83 3.51
N ASN A 68 0.16 -17.05 3.04
CA ASN A 68 -1.17 -17.64 3.01
C ASN A 68 -1.69 -17.99 4.41
N GLU A 69 -0.81 -18.28 5.37
CA GLU A 69 -1.19 -18.58 6.77
C GLU A 69 -1.77 -17.37 7.50
N LYS A 70 -1.50 -16.14 7.02
CA LYS A 70 -2.06 -14.90 7.58
C LYS A 70 -3.10 -14.23 6.67
N GLY A 71 -3.56 -14.92 5.63
CA GLY A 71 -4.59 -14.38 4.72
C GLY A 71 -4.11 -13.23 3.83
N ILE A 72 -2.80 -13.06 3.66
CA ILE A 72 -2.22 -12.06 2.75
C ILE A 72 -2.44 -12.55 1.33
N LYS A 73 -3.50 -12.07 0.69
CA LYS A 73 -3.79 -12.37 -0.71
C LYS A 73 -3.06 -11.36 -1.59
N MET A 74 -2.19 -11.86 -2.47
CA MET A 74 -1.63 -11.03 -3.53
C MET A 74 -2.74 -10.48 -4.40
N ARG A 75 -2.63 -9.20 -4.80
CA ARG A 75 -3.54 -8.65 -5.80
C ARG A 75 -3.06 -9.05 -7.19
N THR A 76 -3.96 -9.66 -7.95
CA THR A 76 -3.73 -10.10 -9.33
C THR A 76 -4.19 -9.05 -10.35
N THR A 77 -4.77 -7.94 -9.89
CA THR A 77 -5.23 -6.81 -10.71
C THR A 77 -4.10 -5.82 -10.99
N ASP A 78 -4.16 -5.10 -12.11
CA ASP A 78 -3.21 -4.01 -12.41
C ASP A 78 -3.46 -2.82 -11.47
N TRP A 79 -2.43 -2.40 -10.76
CA TRP A 79 -2.48 -1.26 -9.84
C TRP A 79 -2.94 0.03 -10.55
N ARG A 80 -2.66 0.16 -11.85
CA ARG A 80 -3.06 1.33 -12.66
C ARG A 80 -4.58 1.43 -12.81
N SER A 81 -5.24 0.30 -12.99
CA SER A 81 -6.70 0.26 -13.06
C SER A 81 -7.30 0.52 -11.69
N ASP A 82 -6.76 -0.12 -10.65
CA ASP A 82 -7.28 0.00 -9.29
C ASP A 82 -7.11 1.42 -8.72
N ILE A 83 -6.00 2.12 -9.00
CA ILE A 83 -5.82 3.50 -8.54
C ILE A 83 -6.77 4.46 -9.26
N GLN A 84 -7.04 4.24 -10.56
CA GLN A 84 -8.01 5.05 -11.31
C GLN A 84 -9.44 4.84 -10.76
N GLU A 85 -9.81 3.60 -10.49
CA GLU A 85 -11.09 3.28 -9.86
C GLU A 85 -11.20 3.90 -8.46
N LYS A 86 -10.12 3.83 -7.66
CA LYS A 86 -10.05 4.42 -6.32
C LYS A 86 -10.23 5.93 -6.38
N VAL A 87 -9.54 6.62 -7.28
CA VAL A 87 -9.68 8.07 -7.49
C VAL A 87 -11.12 8.41 -7.91
N LYS A 88 -11.69 7.67 -8.86
CA LYS A 88 -13.07 7.90 -9.34
C LYS A 88 -14.11 7.69 -8.23
N THR A 89 -13.92 6.69 -7.38
CA THR A 89 -14.88 6.31 -6.34
C THR A 89 -14.77 7.20 -5.11
N PHE A 90 -13.56 7.51 -4.67
CA PHE A 90 -13.31 8.37 -3.51
C PHE A 90 -13.56 9.86 -3.86
N GLY A 91 -13.15 10.27 -5.06
CA GLY A 91 -13.21 11.64 -5.54
C GLY A 91 -12.38 12.58 -4.67
N PRO A 92 -11.06 12.38 -4.55
CA PRO A 92 -10.19 13.30 -3.82
C PRO A 92 -10.20 14.69 -4.46
N ASP A 93 -10.00 15.72 -3.65
CA ASP A 93 -9.85 17.12 -4.10
C ASP A 93 -8.45 17.42 -4.65
#